data_AF-A0A949B4T1-F1
#
_entry.id   AF-A0A949B4T1-F1
#
_cell.length_a   1.000
_cell.length_b   1.000
_cell.length_c   1.000
_cell.angle_alpha   90.00
_cell.angle_beta   90.00
_cell.angle_gamma   90.00
#
_symmetry.space_group_name_H-M   'P 1'
#
loop_
_entity.id
_entity.type
_entity.pdbx_description
1 polymer ?
#
loop_
_entity_poly.entity_id
_entity_poly.type
_entity_poly.pdbx_seq_one_letter_code
_entity_poly.pdbx_strand_id
1 'polypeptide(L)'
;YKKNERHQKMIEQIDKYWEKLFADPIEVETCDGKKHIQPQRTNNFAEQRFRDLKRGYRKKTGNGSLGKTLRTMLADTPLVKNLQNDEYMKILLNGKSNLQELFAEIDVTEVRNELKSTQGNIEKIPAKLKKLTNQTDYPEMLKNYFFKLKSNGIFCQ
;
A
#
# COMPACT_ATOMS: atom_id res chain seq x y z
N TYR A 1 -17.62 -39.05 -1.32
CA TYR A 1 -17.89 -37.60 -1.39
C TYR A 1 -19.27 -37.19 -0.88
N LYS A 2 -20.36 -37.89 -1.25
CA LYS A 2 -21.77 -37.54 -0.92
C LYS A 2 -22.20 -37.47 0.57
N LYS A 3 -21.36 -37.89 1.52
CA LYS A 3 -21.70 -38.01 2.96
C LYS A 3 -21.04 -36.97 3.87
N ASN A 4 -20.15 -36.12 3.36
CA ASN A 4 -19.42 -35.16 4.19
C ASN A 4 -19.92 -33.74 3.89
N GLU A 5 -20.58 -33.13 4.87
CA GLU A 5 -21.22 -31.82 4.78
C GLU A 5 -20.23 -30.72 4.35
N ARG A 6 -18.97 -30.79 4.79
CA ARG A 6 -17.93 -29.82 4.41
C ARG A 6 -17.61 -29.88 2.91
N HIS A 7 -17.59 -31.08 2.32
CA HIS A 7 -17.33 -31.24 0.90
C HIS A 7 -18.53 -30.76 0.05
N GLN A 8 -19.76 -30.95 0.52
CA GLN A 8 -20.95 -30.44 -0.16
C GLN A 8 -20.95 -28.91 -0.20
N LYS A 9 -20.69 -28.25 0.94
CA LYS A 9 -20.55 -26.78 0.99
C LYS A 9 -19.46 -26.27 0.06
N MET A 10 -18.36 -27.00 -0.09
CA MET A 10 -17.29 -26.63 -1.01
C MET A 10 -17.73 -26.75 -2.47
N ILE A 11 -18.42 -27.83 -2.83
CA ILE A 11 -18.99 -28.02 -4.18
C ILE A 11 -20.02 -26.93 -4.50
N GLU A 12 -20.92 -26.60 -3.58
CA GLU A 12 -21.90 -25.52 -3.75
C GLU A 12 -21.24 -24.16 -4.04
N GLN A 13 -20.08 -23.88 -3.42
CA GLN A 13 -19.33 -22.66 -3.72
C GLN A 13 -18.67 -22.72 -5.11
N ILE A 14 -18.14 -23.88 -5.52
CA ILE A 14 -17.59 -24.06 -6.86
C ILE A 14 -18.70 -23.85 -7.90
N ASP A 15 -19.86 -24.47 -7.72
CA ASP A 15 -21.00 -24.33 -8.63
C ASP A 15 -21.48 -22.86 -8.69
N LYS A 16 -21.61 -22.19 -7.53
CA LYS A 16 -22.00 -20.78 -7.44
C LYS A 16 -21.07 -19.84 -8.21
N TYR A 17 -19.77 -20.13 -8.23
CA TYR A 17 -18.76 -19.29 -8.88
C TYR A 17 -18.20 -19.92 -10.15
N TRP A 18 -18.85 -20.95 -10.71
CA TRP A 18 -18.34 -21.73 -11.83
C TRP A 18 -17.91 -20.84 -13.01
N GLU A 19 -18.78 -19.90 -13.39
CA GLU A 19 -18.52 -18.93 -14.47
C GLU A 19 -17.38 -17.95 -14.17
N LYS A 20 -16.98 -17.79 -12.90
CA LYS A 20 -15.91 -16.89 -12.46
C LYS A 20 -14.60 -17.60 -12.14
N LEU A 21 -14.60 -18.93 -12.07
CA LEU A 21 -13.40 -19.72 -11.80
C LEU A 21 -12.40 -19.58 -12.95
N PHE A 22 -12.92 -19.44 -14.16
CA PHE A 22 -12.15 -19.39 -15.39
C PHE A 22 -12.48 -18.11 -16.12
N ALA A 23 -11.47 -17.30 -16.38
CA ALA A 23 -11.59 -16.11 -17.20
C ALA A 23 -10.99 -16.41 -18.57
N ASP A 24 -11.70 -15.98 -19.61
CA ASP A 24 -11.23 -16.11 -20.98
C ASP A 24 -9.94 -15.30 -21.18
N PRO A 25 -9.05 -15.75 -22.10
CA PRO A 25 -7.87 -14.99 -22.45
C PRO A 25 -8.25 -13.59 -22.93
N ILE A 26 -7.54 -12.57 -22.44
CA ILE A 26 -7.74 -11.18 -22.83
C ILE A 26 -6.87 -10.90 -24.05
N GLU A 27 -7.46 -10.48 -25.16
CA GLU A 27 -6.71 -10.04 -26.34
C GLU A 27 -6.18 -8.61 -26.12
N VAL A 28 -4.89 -8.40 -26.37
CA VAL A 28 -4.23 -7.11 -26.21
C VAL A 28 -3.38 -6.81 -27.43
N GLU A 29 -3.55 -5.64 -28.01
CA GLU A 29 -2.71 -5.15 -29.11
C GLU A 29 -1.43 -4.54 -28.54
N THR A 30 -0.28 -5.12 -28.88
CA THR A 30 1.05 -4.62 -28.50
C THR A 30 1.81 -4.20 -29.75
N CYS A 31 2.89 -3.42 -29.62
CA CYS A 31 3.76 -3.04 -30.74
C CYS A 31 4.30 -4.25 -31.54
N ASP A 32 4.42 -5.42 -30.91
CA ASP A 32 4.84 -6.68 -31.57
C ASP A 32 3.68 -7.48 -32.19
N GLY A 33 2.46 -6.94 -32.20
CA GLY A 33 1.25 -7.60 -32.68
C GLY A 33 0.26 -7.99 -31.58
N LYS A 34 -0.78 -8.76 -31.96
CA LYS A 34 -1.83 -9.23 -31.05
C LYS A 34 -1.29 -10.31 -30.11
N LYS A 35 -1.46 -10.10 -28.80
CA LYS A 35 -1.07 -11.05 -27.75
C LYS A 35 -2.30 -11.44 -26.91
N HIS A 36 -2.39 -12.71 -26.52
CA HIS A 36 -3.42 -13.18 -25.59
C HIS A 36 -2.84 -13.29 -24.19
N ILE A 37 -3.43 -12.59 -23.22
CA ILE A 37 -3.04 -12.65 -21.82
C ILE A 37 -4.04 -13.54 -21.08
N GLN A 38 -3.58 -14.69 -20.61
CA GLN A 38 -4.37 -15.53 -19.73
C GLN A 38 -4.31 -14.97 -18.30
N PRO A 39 -5.41 -14.48 -17.72
CA PRO A 39 -5.43 -14.11 -16.31
C PRO A 39 -5.09 -15.33 -15.44
N GLN A 40 -4.30 -15.12 -14.38
CA GLN A 40 -3.91 -16.23 -13.51
C GLN A 40 -5.13 -16.80 -12.78
N ARG A 41 -5.28 -18.12 -12.84
CA ARG A 41 -6.37 -18.86 -12.17
C ARG A 41 -6.36 -18.75 -10.65
N THR A 42 -5.21 -18.45 -10.06
CA THR A 42 -5.07 -18.29 -8.62
C THR A 42 -4.32 -17.01 -8.32
N ASN A 43 -4.63 -16.41 -7.18
CA ASN A 43 -3.92 -15.24 -6.69
C ASN A 43 -2.56 -15.59 -6.08
N ASN A 44 -1.94 -16.71 -6.48
CA ASN A 44 -0.75 -17.25 -5.80
C ASN A 44 0.38 -16.22 -5.77
N PHE A 45 0.58 -15.48 -6.86
CA PHE A 45 1.60 -14.45 -6.92
C PHE A 45 1.34 -13.27 -5.97
N ALA A 46 0.12 -12.72 -5.94
CA ALA A 46 -0.16 -11.62 -5.02
C ALA A 46 -0.23 -12.10 -3.57
N GLU A 47 -0.72 -13.32 -3.31
CA GLU A 47 -0.69 -13.93 -2.00
C GLU A 47 0.74 -14.16 -1.50
N GLN A 48 1.63 -14.66 -2.36
CA GLN A 48 3.05 -14.83 -2.04
C GLN A 48 3.69 -13.47 -1.74
N ARG A 49 3.48 -12.47 -2.62
CA ARG A 49 3.98 -11.11 -2.40
C ARG A 49 3.45 -10.48 -1.12
N PHE A 50 2.16 -10.67 -0.82
CA PHE A 50 1.53 -10.19 0.39
C PHE A 50 2.05 -10.91 1.63
N ARG A 51 2.32 -12.22 1.53
CA ARG A 51 2.94 -13.01 2.59
C ARG A 51 4.34 -12.50 2.92
N ASP A 52 5.14 -12.19 1.91
CA ASP A 52 6.48 -11.64 2.10
C ASP A 52 6.44 -10.24 2.71
N LEU A 53 5.52 -9.40 2.24
CA LEU A 53 5.24 -8.10 2.85
C LEU A 53 4.90 -8.26 4.33
N LYS A 54 3.98 -9.19 4.67
CA LYS A 54 3.58 -9.43 6.05
C LYS A 54 4.73 -9.91 6.93
N ARG A 55 5.54 -10.83 6.42
CA ARG A 55 6.72 -11.36 7.13
C ARG A 55 7.75 -10.26 7.38
N GLY A 56 8.04 -9.45 6.37
CA GLY A 56 8.99 -8.33 6.46
C GLY A 56 8.57 -7.31 7.52
N TYR A 57 7.30 -6.90 7.51
CA TYR A 57 6.80 -5.97 8.52
C TYR A 57 6.81 -6.56 9.93
N ARG A 58 6.38 -7.82 10.11
CA ARG A 58 6.43 -8.46 11.43
C ARG A 58 7.85 -8.51 11.99
N LYS A 59 8.86 -8.79 11.17
CA LYS A 59 10.27 -8.75 11.59
C LYS A 59 10.72 -7.34 12.00
N LYS A 60 10.27 -6.30 11.29
CA LYS A 60 10.62 -4.90 11.58
C LYS A 60 9.95 -4.35 12.84
N THR A 61 8.67 -4.67 13.05
CA THR A 61 7.85 -4.03 14.09
C THR A 61 7.51 -4.94 15.28
N GLY A 62 7.74 -6.25 15.19
CA GLY A 62 7.27 -7.25 16.16
C GLY A 62 5.76 -7.50 16.16
N ASN A 63 4.96 -6.55 15.65
CA ASN A 63 3.50 -6.65 15.59
C ASN A 63 3.01 -7.68 14.56
N GLY A 64 2.07 -8.53 14.98
CA GLY A 64 1.42 -9.53 14.12
C GLY A 64 0.25 -9.02 13.28
N SER A 65 -0.30 -7.86 13.63
CA SER A 65 -1.42 -7.24 12.92
C SER A 65 -0.92 -6.13 12.01
N LEU A 66 -1.18 -6.28 10.71
CA LEU A 66 -0.77 -5.31 9.68
C LEU A 66 -1.91 -4.45 9.16
N GLY A 67 -3.13 -4.69 9.63
CA GLY A 67 -4.31 -3.99 9.13
C GLY A 67 -4.25 -2.48 9.35
N LYS A 68 -3.73 -2.03 10.51
CA LYS A 68 -3.55 -0.60 10.77
C LYS A 68 -2.49 -0.01 9.85
N THR A 69 -1.32 -0.64 9.78
CA THR A 69 -0.19 -0.20 8.96
C THR A 69 -0.55 -0.09 7.48
N LEU A 70 -1.22 -1.11 6.91
CA LEU A 70 -1.62 -1.10 5.51
C LEU A 70 -2.65 0.00 5.20
N ARG A 71 -3.58 0.28 6.13
CA ARG A 71 -4.56 1.37 5.96
C ARG A 71 -3.96 2.76 6.08
N THR A 72 -2.88 2.92 6.84
CA THR A 72 -2.20 4.20 7.03
C THR A 72 -1.00 4.40 6.10
N MET A 73 -0.65 3.38 5.31
CA MET A 73 0.44 3.45 4.35
C MET A 73 0.05 4.37 3.20
N LEU A 74 0.98 5.20 2.73
CA LEU A 74 0.73 6.01 1.54
C LEU A 74 0.51 5.07 0.35
N ALA A 75 -0.47 5.40 -0.50
CA ALA A 75 -0.91 4.55 -1.61
C ALA A 75 0.25 4.08 -2.50
N ASP A 76 1.27 4.91 -2.66
CA ASP A 76 2.42 4.65 -3.54
C ASP A 76 3.56 3.88 -2.87
N THR A 77 3.54 3.73 -1.54
CA THR A 77 4.64 3.07 -0.81
C THR A 77 4.87 1.61 -1.24
N PRO A 78 3.84 0.81 -1.58
CA PRO A 78 4.05 -0.52 -2.14
C PRO A 78 4.85 -0.53 -3.46
N LEU A 79 4.80 0.54 -4.26
CA LEU A 79 5.51 0.64 -5.55
C LEU A 79 7.02 0.67 -5.37
N VAL A 80 7.51 1.12 -4.20
CA VAL A 80 8.95 1.11 -3.85
C VAL A 80 9.53 -0.30 -3.97
N LYS A 81 8.71 -1.35 -3.81
CA LYS A 81 9.15 -2.73 -3.98
C LYS A 81 9.61 -3.05 -5.41
N ASN A 82 9.17 -2.27 -6.41
CA ASN A 82 9.62 -2.42 -7.80
C ASN A 82 11.12 -2.14 -7.95
N LEU A 83 11.73 -1.38 -7.04
CA LEU A 83 13.18 -1.17 -7.01
C LEU A 83 13.98 -2.46 -6.78
N GLN A 84 13.34 -3.56 -6.33
CA GLN A 84 13.96 -4.88 -6.20
C GLN A 84 13.97 -5.68 -7.51
N ASN A 85 13.30 -5.19 -8.56
CA ASN A 85 13.29 -5.83 -9.87
C ASN A 85 14.41 -5.24 -10.73
N ASP A 86 15.34 -6.09 -11.16
CA ASP A 86 16.51 -5.68 -11.94
C ASP A 86 16.13 -5.08 -13.31
N GLU A 87 15.10 -5.59 -13.98
CA GLU A 87 14.63 -5.03 -15.25
C GLU A 87 14.02 -3.64 -15.05
N TYR A 88 13.22 -3.48 -13.99
CA TYR A 88 12.68 -2.18 -13.62
C TYR A 88 13.80 -1.18 -13.31
N MET A 89 14.84 -1.63 -12.60
CA MET A 89 15.99 -0.78 -12.29
C MET A 89 16.77 -0.39 -13.55
N LYS A 90 16.94 -1.29 -14.52
CA LYS A 90 17.58 -0.97 -15.81
C LYS A 90 16.80 0.10 -16.57
N ILE A 91 15.47 -0.02 -16.64
CA ILE A 91 14.60 0.97 -17.28
C ILE A 91 14.71 2.31 -16.54
N LEU A 92 14.64 2.29 -15.21
CA LEU A 92 14.71 3.49 -14.38
C LEU A 92 16.05 4.22 -14.53
N LEU A 93 17.16 3.48 -14.52
CA LEU A 93 18.52 4.03 -14.64
C LEU A 93 18.80 4.61 -16.01
N ASN A 94 18.14 4.15 -17.08
CA ASN A 94 18.28 4.68 -18.43
C ASN A 94 19.76 4.93 -18.86
N GLY A 95 20.62 3.95 -18.59
CA GLY A 95 22.05 4.02 -18.91
C GLY A 95 22.95 4.60 -17.81
N LYS A 96 22.40 5.11 -16.70
CA LYS A 96 23.16 5.53 -15.52
C LYS A 96 23.64 4.33 -14.70
N SER A 97 24.70 4.54 -13.92
CA SER A 97 25.33 3.47 -13.14
C SER A 97 24.51 3.08 -11.90
N ASN A 98 23.86 4.03 -11.26
CA ASN A 98 23.11 3.84 -10.02
C ASN A 98 22.16 5.01 -9.70
N LEU A 99 21.28 4.82 -8.71
CA LEU A 99 20.25 5.80 -8.33
C LEU A 99 20.86 7.13 -7.89
N GLN A 100 22.04 7.12 -7.27
CA GLN A 100 22.73 8.31 -6.82
C GLN A 100 23.05 9.25 -7.99
N GLU A 101 23.50 8.69 -9.11
CA GLU A 101 23.78 9.45 -10.33
C GLU A 101 22.52 10.07 -10.92
N LEU A 102 21.40 9.32 -10.95
CA LEU A 102 20.09 9.87 -11.32
C LEU A 102 19.67 11.03 -10.42
N PHE A 103 19.77 10.87 -9.10
CA PHE A 103 19.39 11.92 -8.16
C PHE A 103 20.30 13.15 -8.23
N ALA A 104 21.55 13.00 -8.66
CA ALA A 104 22.49 14.10 -8.84
C ALA A 104 22.18 14.96 -10.08
N GLU A 105 21.51 14.40 -11.08
CA GLU A 105 21.09 15.12 -12.29
C GLU A 105 19.85 15.99 -12.07
N ILE A 106 19.03 15.65 -11.07
CA ILE A 106 17.80 16.37 -10.77
C ILE A 106 18.13 17.77 -10.20
N ASP A 107 17.51 18.81 -10.76
CA ASP A 107 17.67 20.16 -10.24
C ASP A 107 17.01 20.33 -8.86
N VAL A 108 17.83 20.69 -7.88
CA VAL A 108 17.41 20.94 -6.51
C VAL A 108 16.38 22.08 -6.43
N THR A 109 16.45 23.07 -7.33
CA THR A 109 15.49 24.20 -7.32
C THR A 109 14.10 23.76 -7.77
N GLU A 110 14.02 22.93 -8.81
CA GLU A 110 12.78 22.33 -9.30
C GLU A 110 12.12 21.46 -8.23
N VAL A 111 12.88 20.55 -7.60
CA VAL A 111 12.38 19.70 -6.50
C VAL A 111 11.81 20.53 -5.35
N ARG A 112 12.49 21.62 -4.98
CA ARG A 112 11.99 22.52 -3.91
C ARG A 112 10.71 23.23 -4.31
N ASN A 113 10.56 23.61 -5.58
CA ASN A 113 9.35 24.25 -6.07
C ASN A 113 8.18 23.27 -6.14
N GLU A 114 8.40 22.05 -6.61
CA GLU A 114 7.40 20.97 -6.59
C GLU A 114 7.01 20.57 -5.17
N LEU A 115 7.96 20.50 -4.24
CA LEU A 115 7.66 20.25 -2.84
C LEU A 115 6.79 21.36 -2.24
N LYS A 116 7.07 22.63 -2.54
CA LYS A 116 6.25 23.77 -2.08
C LYS A 116 4.83 23.74 -2.68
N SER A 117 4.71 23.43 -3.97
CA SER A 117 3.40 23.34 -4.63
C SER A 117 2.58 22.16 -4.11
N THR A 118 3.23 21.02 -3.87
CA THR A 118 2.60 19.81 -3.30
C THR A 118 2.28 19.98 -1.82
N GLN A 119 3.07 20.72 -1.04
CA GLN A 119 2.76 21.06 0.35
C GLN A 119 1.46 21.87 0.50
N GLY A 120 1.08 22.65 -0.51
CA GLY A 120 -0.25 23.28 -0.56
C GLY A 120 -1.41 22.27 -0.70
N ASN A 121 -1.11 21.06 -1.17
CA ASN A 121 -2.03 19.95 -1.46
C ASN A 121 -1.93 18.77 -0.48
N ILE A 122 -0.92 18.72 0.42
CA ILE A 122 -0.87 17.72 1.50
C ILE A 122 -2.18 17.84 2.24
N GLU A 123 -2.94 16.74 2.24
CA GLU A 123 -4.26 16.58 2.85
C GLU A 123 -4.48 17.62 3.94
N LYS A 124 -5.14 18.73 3.56
CA LYS A 124 -5.44 19.83 4.48
C LYS A 124 -5.95 19.17 5.75
N ILE A 125 -5.36 19.55 6.90
CA ILE A 125 -5.86 19.16 8.23
C ILE A 125 -7.39 19.04 8.11
N PRO A 126 -7.98 17.84 8.27
CA PRO A 126 -9.39 17.61 8.00
C PRO A 126 -10.21 18.76 8.58
N ALA A 127 -11.19 19.29 7.85
CA ALA A 127 -11.87 20.53 8.24
C ALA A 127 -12.39 20.50 9.70
N LYS A 128 -12.75 19.32 10.21
CA LYS A 128 -13.08 19.09 11.63
C LYS A 128 -11.92 19.38 12.59
N LEU A 129 -10.72 18.91 12.27
CA LEU A 129 -9.51 19.19 13.05
C LEU A 129 -9.09 20.67 12.95
N LYS A 130 -9.26 21.34 11.80
CA LYS A 130 -9.04 22.80 11.70
C LYS A 130 -9.98 23.60 12.58
N LYS A 131 -11.26 23.20 12.65
CA LYS A 131 -12.24 23.83 13.54
C LYS A 131 -11.83 23.68 15.00
N LEU A 132 -11.32 22.51 15.38
CA LEU A 132 -10.83 22.21 16.72
C LEU A 132 -9.60 23.06 17.08
N THR A 133 -8.61 23.16 16.18
CA THR A 133 -7.40 23.97 16.40
C THR A 133 -7.67 25.46 16.51
N ASN A 134 -8.78 25.94 15.96
CA ASN A 134 -9.18 27.35 16.00
C ASN A 134 -9.99 27.71 17.26
N GLN A 135 -10.34 26.75 18.12
CA GLN A 135 -10.98 27.06 19.40
C GLN A 135 -9.94 27.65 20.37
N THR A 136 -10.30 28.73 21.05
CA THR A 136 -9.43 29.41 22.04
C THR A 136 -8.98 28.47 23.15
N ASP A 137 -9.85 27.55 23.55
CA ASP A 137 -9.65 26.67 24.70
C ASP A 137 -8.99 25.33 24.32
N TYR A 138 -8.68 25.16 23.02
CA TYR A 138 -8.06 23.95 22.50
C TYR A 138 -6.73 23.57 23.19
N PRO A 139 -5.82 24.52 23.51
CA PRO A 139 -4.58 24.20 24.21
C PRO A 139 -4.83 23.58 25.59
N GLU A 140 -5.81 24.11 26.33
CA GLU A 140 -6.22 23.61 27.64
C GLU A 140 -6.82 22.21 27.54
N MET A 141 -7.67 21.99 26.53
CA MET A 141 -8.33 20.73 26.27
C MET A 141 -7.32 19.62 25.90
N LEU A 142 -6.32 19.95 25.08
CA LEU A 142 -5.21 19.06 24.74
C LEU A 142 -4.36 18.71 25.96
N LYS A 143 -4.01 19.71 26.76
CA LYS A 143 -3.24 19.54 28.01
C LYS A 143 -3.96 18.57 28.95
N ASN A 144 -5.26 18.77 29.18
CA ASN A 144 -6.08 17.91 30.03
C ASN A 144 -6.21 16.48 29.48
N TYR A 145 -6.37 16.34 28.16
CA TYR A 145 -6.40 15.04 27.52
C TYR A 145 -5.07 14.28 27.68
N PHE A 146 -3.94 14.98 27.50
CA PHE A 146 -2.62 14.39 27.67
C PHE A 146 -2.37 13.93 29.11
N PHE A 147 -2.76 14.75 30.10
CA PHE A 147 -2.70 14.36 31.51
C PHE A 147 -3.59 13.15 31.83
N LYS A 148 -4.79 13.08 31.24
CA LYS A 148 -5.70 11.94 31.38
C LYS A 148 -5.12 10.64 30.78
N LEU A 149 -4.37 10.73 29.68
CA LEU A 149 -3.69 9.57 29.09
C LEU A 149 -2.53 9.07 29.96
N LYS A 150 -1.79 9.98 30.59
CA LYS A 150 -0.74 9.63 31.57
C LYS A 150 -1.31 8.96 32.81
N SER A 151 -2.40 9.48 33.38
CA SER A 151 -3.03 8.89 34.57
C SER A 151 -3.67 7.53 34.29
N ASN A 152 -4.10 7.27 33.06
CA ASN A 152 -4.64 5.97 32.63
C ASN A 152 -3.56 4.95 32.23
N GLY A 153 -2.27 5.27 32.36
CA GLY A 153 -1.16 4.34 32.06
C GLY A 153 -1.00 3.97 30.58
N ILE A 154 -1.67 4.69 29.67
CA ILE A 154 -1.63 4.42 28.21
C ILE A 154 -0.32 4.98 27.60
N PHE A 155 0.31 5.93 28.28
CA PHE A 155 1.67 6.38 28.01
C PHE A 155 2.54 6.09 29.25
N CYS A 156 3.21 4.94 29.25
CA CYS A 156 4.42 4.76 30.04
C CYS A 156 5.60 5.35 29.26
N GLN A 157 6.53 5.99 29.99
CA GLN A 157 7.77 6.55 29.44
C GLN A 157 8.56 5.53 28.62
#